data_AF-A0A1X2FV98-F1
#
_entry.id   AF-A0A1X2FV98-F1
#
_cell.length_a   1.000
_cell.length_b   1.000
_cell.length_c   1.000
_cell.angle_alpha   90.00
_cell.angle_beta   90.00
_cell.angle_gamma   90.00
#
_symmetry.space_group_name_H-M   'P 1'
#
loop_
_entity.id
_entity.type
_entity.pdbx_description
1 polymer ?
#
loop_
_entity_poly.entity_id
_entity_poly.type
_entity_poly.pdbx_seq_one_letter_code
_entity_poly.pdbx_strand_id
1 'polypeptide(L)'
;MYNSKGSALIFTLMIILILTVLGISILELSLTEFKISSSYGNDVLSRYAAEAGLDILKSEFNAKLLNTLKNNAQGIIDSNYDTKNGTYKVSMDQLYSLIFNDTKNYLYNNVFNRYLNEGNVSLGSTGQIYNITSISFNQQEGMEYDIHIETIGIYRNIKSYGHADLILNLQASGNPISISSWVIDNTPPSN
;
A
#
# COMPACT_ATOMS: atom_id res chain seq x y z
N MET A 1 -37.72 -71.20 7.76
CA MET A 1 -38.01 -69.77 8.02
C MET A 1 -36.69 -69.01 7.98
N TYR A 2 -36.49 -68.19 6.96
CA TYR A 2 -35.27 -67.40 6.80
C TYR A 2 -35.10 -66.46 8.00
N ASN A 3 -33.89 -66.39 8.55
CA ASN A 3 -33.52 -65.63 9.74
C ASN A 3 -33.44 -64.12 9.40
N SER A 4 -34.58 -63.52 9.02
CA SER A 4 -34.70 -62.15 8.49
C SER A 4 -34.41 -61.05 9.51
N LYS A 5 -34.46 -61.37 10.81
CA LYS A 5 -34.18 -60.44 11.90
C LYS A 5 -32.69 -60.11 12.04
N GLY A 6 -31.81 -61.09 11.82
CA GLY A 6 -30.35 -60.90 11.86
C GLY A 6 -29.81 -60.12 10.67
N SER A 7 -30.34 -60.39 9.46
CA SER A 7 -29.96 -59.66 8.24
C SER A 7 -30.44 -58.20 8.27
N ALA A 8 -31.63 -57.93 8.84
CA ALA A 8 -32.13 -56.57 9.00
C ALA A 8 -31.24 -55.74 9.96
N LEU A 9 -30.79 -56.33 11.06
CA LEU A 9 -29.88 -55.67 12.00
C LEU A 9 -28.54 -55.29 11.33
N ILE A 10 -27.93 -56.24 10.61
CA ILE A 10 -26.66 -55.99 9.88
C ILE A 10 -26.85 -54.88 8.84
N PHE A 11 -27.96 -54.89 8.10
CA PHE A 11 -28.27 -53.86 7.12
C PHE A 11 -28.42 -52.47 7.76
N THR A 12 -29.14 -52.37 8.89
CA THR A 12 -29.24 -51.10 9.63
C THR A 12 -27.90 -50.62 10.15
N LEU A 13 -27.04 -51.50 10.65
CA LEU A 13 -25.71 -51.15 11.11
C LEU A 13 -24.82 -50.66 9.96
N MET A 14 -24.89 -51.30 8.79
CA MET A 14 -24.18 -50.82 7.59
C MET A 14 -24.66 -49.44 7.17
N ILE A 15 -25.98 -49.19 7.17
CA ILE A 15 -26.51 -47.86 6.83
C ILE A 15 -26.06 -46.81 7.84
N ILE A 16 -26.15 -47.11 9.14
CA ILE A 16 -25.69 -46.19 10.19
C ILE A 16 -24.20 -45.90 10.02
N LEU A 17 -23.37 -46.91 9.76
CA LEU A 17 -21.94 -46.73 9.53
C LEU A 17 -21.66 -45.85 8.29
N ILE A 18 -22.38 -46.07 7.20
CA ILE A 18 -22.24 -45.26 5.99
C ILE A 18 -22.66 -43.81 6.28
N LEU A 19 -23.78 -43.59 6.98
CA LEU A 19 -24.26 -42.27 7.34
C LEU A 19 -23.33 -41.54 8.33
N THR A 20 -22.72 -42.25 9.28
CA THR A 20 -21.77 -41.63 10.22
C THR A 20 -20.47 -41.26 9.53
N VAL A 21 -19.93 -42.13 8.66
CA VAL A 21 -18.75 -41.80 7.84
C VAL A 21 -19.05 -40.60 6.96
N LEU A 22 -20.19 -40.58 6.27
CA LEU A 22 -20.60 -39.46 5.43
C LEU A 22 -20.76 -38.16 6.24
N GLY A 23 -21.40 -38.23 7.41
CA GLY A 23 -21.60 -37.08 8.28
C GLY A 23 -20.28 -36.49 8.78
N ILE A 24 -19.32 -37.33 9.18
CA ILE A 24 -17.99 -36.89 9.61
C ILE A 24 -17.23 -36.27 8.44
N SER A 25 -17.27 -36.87 7.25
CA SER A 25 -16.60 -36.32 6.06
C SER A 25 -17.13 -34.95 5.67
N ILE A 26 -18.46 -34.75 5.69
CA ILE A 26 -19.06 -33.43 5.40
C ILE A 26 -18.63 -32.41 6.46
N LEU A 27 -18.66 -32.78 7.74
CA LEU A 27 -18.24 -31.91 8.83
C LEU A 27 -16.78 -31.45 8.66
N GLU A 28 -15.88 -32.38 8.33
CA GLU A 28 -14.46 -32.08 8.12
C GLU A 28 -14.23 -31.14 6.92
N LEU A 29 -14.93 -31.38 5.81
CA LEU A 29 -14.90 -30.49 4.64
C LEU A 29 -15.39 -29.09 5.01
N SER A 30 -16.53 -28.98 5.70
CA SER A 30 -17.08 -27.68 6.10
C SER A 30 -16.16 -26.92 7.07
N LEU A 31 -15.53 -27.61 8.01
CA LEU A 31 -14.54 -26.99 8.91
C LEU A 31 -13.30 -26.50 8.14
N THR A 32 -12.88 -27.24 7.13
CA THR A 32 -11.75 -26.88 6.27
C THR A 32 -12.08 -25.65 5.42
N GLU A 33 -13.24 -25.65 4.76
CA GLU A 33 -13.74 -24.51 3.99
C GLU A 33 -13.89 -23.26 4.85
N PHE A 34 -14.44 -23.40 6.05
CA PHE A 34 -14.57 -22.29 7.00
C PHE A 34 -13.20 -21.69 7.37
N LYS A 35 -12.21 -22.53 7.66
CA LYS A 35 -10.84 -22.08 7.97
C LYS A 35 -10.19 -21.38 6.79
N ILE A 36 -10.32 -21.94 5.58
CA ILE A 36 -9.79 -21.34 4.35
C ILE A 36 -10.46 -19.99 4.11
N SER A 37 -11.79 -19.92 4.19
CA SER A 37 -12.55 -18.69 4.00
C SER A 37 -12.18 -17.62 5.01
N SER A 38 -12.01 -17.99 6.29
CA SER A 38 -11.58 -17.03 7.31
C SER A 38 -10.16 -16.54 7.08
N SER A 39 -9.23 -17.42 6.68
CA SER A 39 -7.86 -17.03 6.35
C SER A 39 -7.82 -16.08 5.17
N TYR A 40 -8.57 -16.40 4.10
CA TYR A 40 -8.68 -15.55 2.92
C TYR A 40 -9.29 -14.18 3.27
N GLY A 41 -10.37 -14.17 4.06
CA GLY A 41 -10.97 -12.92 4.52
C GLY A 41 -9.98 -12.07 5.33
N ASN A 42 -9.20 -12.69 6.22
CA ASN A 42 -8.19 -11.95 6.99
C ASN A 42 -7.06 -11.41 6.10
N ASP A 43 -6.62 -12.15 5.06
CA ASP A 43 -5.62 -11.69 4.07
C ASP A 43 -6.12 -10.50 3.26
N VAL A 44 -7.38 -10.54 2.81
CA VAL A 44 -7.99 -9.39 2.12
C VAL A 44 -8.01 -8.15 3.01
N LEU A 45 -8.30 -8.32 4.31
CA LEU A 45 -8.33 -7.20 5.25
C LEU A 45 -6.93 -6.64 5.55
N SER A 46 -5.88 -7.45 5.61
CA SER A 46 -4.51 -6.95 5.74
C SER A 46 -4.04 -6.22 4.48
N ARG A 47 -4.40 -6.72 3.29
CA ARG A 47 -4.14 -6.04 2.01
C ARG A 47 -4.81 -4.68 1.94
N TYR A 48 -6.08 -4.60 2.33
CA TYR A 48 -6.82 -3.33 2.38
C TYR A 48 -6.18 -2.33 3.35
N ALA A 49 -5.66 -2.82 4.48
CA ALA A 49 -4.94 -1.96 5.42
C ALA A 49 -3.64 -1.41 4.80
N ALA A 50 -2.87 -2.22 4.06
CA ALA A 50 -1.66 -1.77 3.37
C ALA A 50 -1.99 -0.69 2.31
N GLU A 51 -3.05 -0.93 1.54
CA GLU A 51 -3.57 -0.01 0.52
C GLU A 51 -4.01 1.32 1.13
N ALA A 52 -4.71 1.30 2.26
CA ALA A 52 -5.13 2.51 2.96
C ALA A 52 -3.93 3.40 3.35
N GLY A 53 -2.81 2.82 3.76
CA GLY A 53 -1.58 3.56 4.05
C GLY A 53 -1.05 4.31 2.81
N LEU A 54 -1.07 3.66 1.64
CA LEU A 54 -0.65 4.27 0.37
C LEU A 54 -1.63 5.37 -0.06
N ASP A 55 -2.93 5.12 0.06
CA ASP A 55 -3.99 6.07 -0.32
C ASP A 55 -3.93 7.35 0.51
N ILE A 56 -3.64 7.24 1.81
CA ILE A 56 -3.48 8.41 2.68
C ILE A 56 -2.34 9.30 2.17
N LEU A 57 -1.18 8.74 1.86
CA LEU A 57 -0.05 9.52 1.35
C LEU A 57 -0.35 10.13 -0.02
N LYS A 58 -0.98 9.39 -0.91
CA LYS A 58 -1.45 9.90 -2.20
C LYS A 58 -2.41 11.08 -2.02
N SER A 59 -3.29 11.03 -1.02
CA SER A 59 -4.27 12.09 -0.76
C SER A 59 -3.63 13.42 -0.32
N GLU A 60 -2.41 13.38 0.21
CA GLU A 60 -1.67 14.60 0.58
C GLU A 60 -1.27 15.44 -0.62
N PHE A 61 -1.13 14.84 -1.81
CA PHE A 61 -0.85 15.52 -3.08
C PHE A 61 -2.08 16.24 -3.64
N ASN A 62 -2.65 17.11 -2.83
CA ASN A 62 -3.72 18.01 -3.22
C ASN A 62 -3.18 19.23 -3.98
N ALA A 63 -4.08 19.94 -4.67
CA ALA A 63 -3.73 21.11 -5.47
C ALA A 63 -2.97 22.21 -4.70
N LYS A 64 -3.25 22.39 -3.41
CA LYS A 64 -2.55 23.38 -2.58
C LYS A 64 -1.09 22.99 -2.39
N LEU A 65 -0.81 21.74 -2.01
CA LEU A 65 0.56 21.25 -1.87
C LEU A 65 1.32 21.39 -3.20
N LEU A 66 0.71 20.92 -4.29
CA LEU A 66 1.34 20.95 -5.62
C LEU A 66 1.65 22.39 -6.08
N ASN A 67 0.75 23.35 -5.81
CA ASN A 67 0.99 24.76 -6.11
C ASN A 67 2.12 25.34 -5.25
N THR A 68 2.21 24.97 -3.96
CA THR A 68 3.33 25.39 -3.11
C THR A 68 4.66 24.89 -3.66
N LEU A 69 4.74 23.62 -4.07
CA LEU A 69 5.97 23.05 -4.65
C LEU A 69 6.36 23.77 -5.95
N LYS A 70 5.40 24.05 -6.83
CA LYS A 70 5.63 24.83 -8.06
C LYS A 70 6.12 26.25 -7.75
N ASN A 71 5.53 26.93 -6.77
CA ASN A 71 5.93 28.29 -6.39
C ASN A 71 7.33 28.31 -5.77
N ASN A 72 7.68 27.33 -4.95
CA ASN A 72 9.03 27.20 -4.39
C ASN A 72 10.06 26.98 -5.51
N ALA A 73 9.78 26.05 -6.43
CA ALA A 73 10.62 25.81 -7.60
C ALA A 73 10.82 27.08 -8.43
N GLN A 74 9.74 27.83 -8.70
CA GLN A 74 9.81 29.11 -9.43
C GLN A 74 10.65 30.14 -8.67
N GLY A 75 10.51 30.24 -7.34
CA GLY A 75 11.33 31.14 -6.53
C GLY A 75 12.83 30.83 -6.61
N ILE A 76 13.20 29.54 -6.69
CA ILE A 76 14.58 29.11 -6.90
C ILE A 76 15.06 29.49 -8.30
N ILE A 77 14.24 29.30 -9.34
CA ILE A 77 14.54 29.71 -10.72
C ILE A 77 14.78 31.24 -10.78
N ASP A 78 13.86 32.03 -10.23
CA ASP A 78 13.90 33.49 -10.28
C ASP A 78 15.10 34.05 -9.50
N SER A 79 15.39 33.50 -8.32
CA SER A 79 16.54 33.93 -7.52
C SER A 79 17.89 33.61 -8.17
N ASN A 80 17.94 32.59 -9.02
CA ASN A 80 19.13 32.20 -9.78
C ASN A 80 19.19 32.82 -11.19
N TYR A 81 18.16 33.53 -11.63
CA TYR A 81 18.17 34.22 -12.92
C TYR A 81 18.82 35.62 -12.79
N ASP A 82 19.81 35.91 -13.64
CA ASP A 82 20.41 37.23 -13.75
C ASP A 82 19.70 38.01 -14.88
N THR A 83 18.83 38.93 -14.49
CA THR A 83 18.07 39.77 -15.43
C THR A 83 18.95 40.73 -16.23
N LYS A 84 20.15 41.07 -15.76
CA LYS A 84 21.06 41.98 -16.47
C LYS A 84 21.80 41.27 -17.59
N ASN A 85 22.19 40.01 -17.34
CA ASN A 85 22.94 39.20 -18.29
C ASN A 85 22.04 38.27 -19.12
N GLY A 86 20.78 38.09 -18.74
CA GLY A 86 19.85 37.17 -19.41
C GLY A 86 20.23 35.70 -19.23
N THR A 87 20.98 35.37 -18.17
CA THR A 87 21.55 34.04 -17.95
C THR A 87 21.30 33.57 -16.52
N TYR A 88 21.33 32.25 -16.30
CA TYR A 88 21.32 31.69 -14.95
C TYR A 88 22.70 31.82 -14.28
N LYS A 89 22.70 32.10 -12.98
CA LYS A 89 23.90 32.20 -12.13
C LYS A 89 24.59 30.86 -11.90
N VAL A 90 23.89 29.77 -12.13
CA VAL A 90 24.32 28.38 -11.93
C VAL A 90 24.03 27.56 -13.20
N SER A 91 24.67 26.39 -13.34
CA SER A 91 24.34 25.47 -14.43
C SER A 91 22.92 24.92 -14.28
N MET A 92 22.33 24.40 -15.37
CA MET A 92 20.98 23.85 -15.32
C MET A 92 20.88 22.63 -14.41
N ASP A 93 21.88 21.76 -14.42
CA ASP A 93 21.95 20.59 -13.53
C ASP A 93 21.97 21.01 -12.06
N GLN A 94 22.76 22.04 -11.72
CA GLN A 94 22.79 22.60 -10.38
C GLN A 94 21.44 23.19 -9.98
N LEU A 95 20.78 23.90 -10.90
CA LEU A 95 19.44 24.46 -10.66
C LEU A 95 18.43 23.36 -10.36
N TYR A 96 18.41 22.28 -11.16
CA TYR A 96 17.51 21.16 -10.93
C TYR A 96 17.78 20.45 -9.61
N SER A 97 19.05 20.23 -9.24
CA SER A 97 19.39 19.65 -7.94
C SER A 97 18.99 20.53 -6.75
N LEU A 98 19.06 21.86 -6.88
CA LEU A 98 18.58 22.79 -5.85
C LEU A 98 17.06 22.66 -5.66
N ILE A 99 16.31 22.64 -6.76
CA ILE A 99 14.84 22.48 -6.72
C ILE A 99 14.46 21.10 -6.15
N PHE A 100 15.17 20.05 -6.55
CA PHE A 100 14.96 18.70 -6.01
C PHE A 100 15.16 18.67 -4.49
N ASN A 101 16.27 19.22 -4.00
CA ASN A 101 16.57 19.24 -2.57
C ASN A 101 15.53 20.05 -1.78
N ASP A 102 15.10 21.21 -2.29
CA ASP A 102 14.03 22.00 -1.65
C ASP A 102 12.71 21.22 -1.60
N THR A 103 12.30 20.63 -2.73
CA THR A 103 11.07 19.84 -2.85
C THR A 103 11.09 18.65 -1.91
N LYS A 104 12.19 17.88 -1.89
CA LYS A 104 12.39 16.74 -0.99
C LYS A 104 12.31 17.16 0.47
N ASN A 105 13.02 18.22 0.85
CA ASN A 105 13.02 18.72 2.22
C ASN A 105 11.63 19.22 2.64
N TYR A 106 10.92 19.90 1.74
CA TYR A 106 9.57 20.38 2.00
C TYR A 106 8.61 19.21 2.22
N LEU A 107 8.59 18.24 1.31
CA LEU A 107 7.73 17.06 1.40
C LEU A 107 8.03 16.24 2.65
N TYR A 108 9.31 16.00 2.95
CA TYR A 108 9.71 15.29 4.15
C TYR A 108 9.22 16.01 5.40
N ASN A 109 9.55 17.29 5.57
CA ASN A 109 9.29 18.01 6.82
C ASN A 109 7.81 18.35 7.05
N ASN A 110 7.06 18.64 5.98
CA ASN A 110 5.69 19.16 6.09
C ASN A 110 4.61 18.11 5.80
N VAL A 111 4.95 17.02 5.12
CA VAL A 111 3.97 16.01 4.67
C VAL A 111 4.27 14.66 5.28
N PHE A 112 5.48 14.13 5.08
CA PHE A 112 5.76 12.71 5.32
C PHE A 112 6.28 12.40 6.72
N ASN A 113 6.98 13.33 7.37
CA ASN A 113 7.56 13.11 8.69
C ASN A 113 6.51 12.76 9.76
N ARG A 114 5.25 13.20 9.63
CA ARG A 114 4.21 12.78 10.57
C ARG A 114 3.90 11.29 10.45
N TYR A 115 3.79 10.79 9.22
CA TYR A 115 3.41 9.40 8.95
C TYR A 115 4.51 8.40 9.27
N LEU A 116 5.76 8.73 8.96
CA LEU A 116 6.91 7.85 9.25
C LEU A 116 7.13 7.66 10.75
N ASN A 117 6.68 8.61 11.58
CA ASN A 117 6.84 8.57 13.03
C ASN A 117 5.60 8.07 13.78
N GLU A 118 4.46 7.91 13.09
CA GLU A 118 3.20 7.45 13.70
C GLU A 118 3.24 5.95 14.05
N GLY A 119 4.03 5.16 13.31
CA GLY A 119 4.11 3.71 13.50
C GLY A 119 2.81 3.01 13.13
N ASN A 120 2.26 2.20 14.05
CA ASN A 120 1.06 1.42 13.79
C ASN A 120 -0.21 2.26 14.00
N VAL A 121 -0.92 2.57 12.92
CA VAL A 121 -2.15 3.37 12.92
C VAL A 121 -3.38 2.48 12.68
N SER A 122 -4.39 2.61 13.53
CA SER A 122 -5.64 1.84 13.40
C SER A 122 -6.52 2.39 12.28
N LEU A 123 -6.93 1.52 11.36
CA LEU A 123 -7.89 1.84 10.32
C LEU A 123 -9.32 1.56 10.83
N GLY A 124 -9.93 2.59 11.42
CA GLY A 124 -11.27 2.49 12.01
C GLY A 124 -11.34 1.56 13.22
N SER A 125 -12.48 0.89 13.39
CA SER A 125 -12.78 0.00 14.54
C SER A 125 -12.68 -1.49 14.22
N THR A 126 -12.30 -1.86 12.98
CA THR A 126 -12.30 -3.25 12.52
C THR A 126 -11.08 -4.05 13.02
N GLY A 127 -10.07 -3.37 13.57
CA GLY A 127 -8.80 -3.96 14.02
C GLY A 127 -7.75 -4.07 12.92
N GLN A 128 -7.98 -3.46 11.76
CA GLN A 128 -6.97 -3.27 10.72
C GLN A 128 -5.99 -2.19 11.14
N ILE A 129 -4.71 -2.40 10.86
CA ILE A 129 -3.64 -1.46 11.18
C ILE A 129 -2.81 -1.26 9.93
N TYR A 130 -2.41 -0.02 9.65
CA TYR A 130 -1.40 0.28 8.64
C TYR A 130 -0.19 0.95 9.28
N ASN A 131 0.96 0.83 8.62
CA ASN A 131 2.20 1.48 9.02
C ASN A 131 2.97 1.86 7.75
N ILE A 132 3.36 3.13 7.61
CA ILE A 132 4.19 3.60 6.51
C ILE A 132 5.64 3.45 6.95
N THR A 133 6.37 2.54 6.30
CA THR A 133 7.71 2.13 6.75
C THR A 133 8.82 2.93 6.10
N SER A 134 8.67 3.28 4.83
CA SER A 134 9.70 4.00 4.11
C SER A 134 9.09 4.91 3.05
N ILE A 135 9.74 6.05 2.84
CA ILE A 135 9.49 6.93 1.71
C ILE A 135 10.85 7.38 1.19
N SER A 136 11.14 7.10 -0.08
CA SER A 136 12.38 7.50 -0.73
C SER A 136 12.11 8.39 -1.94
N PHE A 137 13.12 9.20 -2.28
CA PHE A 137 13.03 10.20 -3.33
C PHE A 137 14.24 10.11 -4.23
N ASN A 138 14.00 9.98 -5.53
CA ASN A 138 15.05 9.98 -6.53
C ASN A 138 14.78 11.06 -7.58
N GLN A 139 15.82 11.81 -7.94
CA GLN A 139 15.74 12.79 -9.02
C GLN A 139 15.88 12.05 -10.36
N GLN A 140 14.92 12.27 -11.26
CA GLN A 140 14.98 11.86 -12.66
C GLN A 140 15.57 13.01 -13.50
N GLU A 141 15.22 13.09 -14.79
CA GLU A 141 15.62 14.20 -15.65
C GLU A 141 14.86 15.49 -15.29
N GLY A 142 15.58 16.61 -15.22
CA GLY A 142 14.97 17.93 -14.98
C GLY A 142 14.29 18.06 -13.61
N MET A 143 13.01 18.45 -13.61
CA MET A 143 12.18 18.55 -12.39
C MET A 143 11.17 17.40 -12.25
N GLU A 144 11.53 16.22 -12.74
CA GLU A 144 10.81 14.98 -12.52
C GLU A 144 11.45 14.17 -11.38
N TYR A 145 10.61 13.65 -10.47
CA TYR A 145 11.05 12.98 -9.26
C TYR A 145 10.24 11.71 -9.02
N ASP A 146 10.93 10.61 -8.73
CA ASP A 146 10.31 9.39 -8.25
C ASP A 146 10.17 9.44 -6.74
N ILE A 147 8.99 9.07 -6.26
CA ILE A 147 8.67 8.93 -4.84
C ILE A 147 8.23 7.50 -4.63
N HIS A 148 9.09 6.71 -3.98
CA HIS A 148 8.80 5.33 -3.63
C HIS A 148 8.28 5.28 -2.21
N ILE A 149 7.18 4.57 -2.00
CA ILE A 149 6.47 4.46 -0.73
C ILE A 149 6.25 3.00 -0.40
N GLU A 150 6.60 2.63 0.83
CA GLU A 150 6.37 1.29 1.36
C GLU A 150 5.47 1.33 2.60
N THR A 151 4.49 0.43 2.64
CA THR A 151 3.55 0.29 3.74
C THR A 151 3.38 -1.16 4.16
N ILE A 152 2.99 -1.35 5.42
CA ILE A 152 2.60 -2.64 5.99
C ILE A 152 1.16 -2.54 6.46
N GLY A 153 0.31 -3.41 5.95
CA GLY A 153 -1.03 -3.67 6.46
C GLY A 153 -1.03 -4.88 7.40
N ILE A 154 -1.66 -4.75 8.56
CA ILE A 154 -1.68 -5.76 9.61
C ILE A 154 -3.14 -6.03 10.02
N TYR A 155 -3.54 -7.30 9.98
CA TYR A 155 -4.82 -7.76 10.51
C TYR A 155 -4.69 -9.14 11.15
N ARG A 156 -5.06 -9.28 12.44
CA ARG A 156 -4.99 -10.54 13.19
C ARG A 156 -3.67 -11.32 13.00
N ASN A 157 -2.54 -10.60 13.07
CA ASN A 157 -1.17 -11.08 12.87
C ASN A 157 -0.78 -11.48 11.43
N ILE A 158 -1.67 -11.32 10.45
CA ILE A 158 -1.32 -11.41 9.03
C ILE A 158 -0.79 -10.06 8.59
N LYS A 159 0.29 -10.09 7.81
CA LYS A 159 0.94 -8.91 7.23
C LYS A 159 0.83 -8.96 5.73
N SER A 160 0.48 -7.83 5.13
CA SER A 160 0.58 -7.59 3.69
C SER A 160 1.36 -6.30 3.48
N TYR A 161 1.96 -6.15 2.31
CA TYR A 161 2.88 -5.07 2.00
C TYR A 161 2.36 -4.29 0.80
N GLY A 162 2.47 -2.96 0.90
CA GLY A 162 2.11 -2.06 -0.17
C GLY A 162 3.35 -1.34 -0.69
N HIS A 163 3.49 -1.28 -2.01
CA HIS A 163 4.57 -0.62 -2.72
C HIS A 163 3.97 0.31 -3.77
N ALA A 164 4.29 1.59 -3.70
CA ALA A 164 3.86 2.56 -4.71
C ALA A 164 5.02 3.41 -5.20
N ASP A 165 5.03 3.63 -6.52
CA ASP A 165 5.92 4.57 -7.19
C ASP A 165 5.08 5.70 -7.77
N LEU A 166 5.31 6.91 -7.26
CA LEU A 166 4.67 8.13 -7.73
C LEU A 166 5.70 8.97 -8.50
N ILE A 167 5.30 9.51 -9.64
CA ILE A 167 6.12 10.45 -10.42
C ILE A 167 5.57 11.85 -10.18
N LEU A 168 6.40 12.72 -9.63
CA LEU A 168 6.15 14.15 -9.45
C LEU A 168 6.94 14.93 -10.50
N ASN A 169 6.25 15.53 -11.47
CA ASN A 169 6.84 16.39 -12.50
C ASN A 169 6.36 17.84 -12.31
N LEU A 170 7.23 18.70 -11.78
CA LEU A 170 6.89 20.10 -11.51
C LEU A 170 6.78 20.96 -12.78
N GLN A 171 7.26 20.46 -13.93
CA GLN A 171 7.17 21.14 -15.24
C GLN A 171 5.87 20.82 -15.97
N ALA A 172 5.11 19.83 -15.49
CA ALA A 172 3.88 19.42 -16.14
C ALA A 172 2.86 20.58 -16.17
N SER A 173 2.30 20.81 -17.35
CA SER A 173 1.24 21.80 -17.60
C SER A 173 -0.11 21.37 -17.01
N GLY A 174 -0.30 20.07 -16.78
CA GLY A 174 -1.49 19.50 -16.15
C GLY A 174 -1.25 19.07 -14.70
N ASN A 175 -1.78 17.90 -14.33
CA ASN A 175 -1.55 17.32 -13.02
C ASN A 175 -0.07 16.93 -12.87
N PRO A 176 0.69 17.54 -11.94
CA PRO A 176 2.11 17.25 -11.79
C PRO A 176 2.39 15.91 -11.10
N ILE A 177 1.36 15.16 -10.66
CA ILE A 177 1.55 13.84 -10.07
C ILE A 177 0.90 12.74 -10.90
N SER A 178 1.61 11.62 -11.05
CA SER A 178 1.11 10.39 -11.67
C SER A 178 1.57 9.16 -10.90
N ILE A 179 0.88 8.04 -11.09
CA ILE A 179 1.21 6.75 -10.46
C ILE A 179 1.91 5.92 -11.52
N SER A 180 3.15 5.52 -11.24
CA SER A 180 3.94 4.63 -12.08
C SER A 180 3.67 3.17 -11.72
N SER A 181 3.62 2.86 -10.42
CA SER A 181 3.40 1.52 -9.89
C SER A 181 2.54 1.57 -8.62
N TRP A 182 1.70 0.55 -8.45
CA TRP A 182 0.91 0.35 -7.25
C TRP A 182 0.67 -1.14 -7.05
N VAL A 183 1.31 -1.72 -6.04
CA VAL A 183 1.31 -3.17 -5.82
C VAL A 183 1.03 -3.45 -4.35
N ILE A 184 0.05 -4.33 -4.11
CA ILE A 184 -0.18 -4.93 -2.79
C ILE A 184 0.17 -6.41 -2.86
N ASP A 185 1.19 -6.81 -2.14
CA ASP A 185 1.72 -8.17 -2.18
C ASP A 185 2.17 -8.67 -0.80
N ASN A 186 2.90 -9.79 -0.82
CA ASN A 186 3.48 -10.41 0.36
C ASN A 186 5.01 -10.23 0.41
N THR A 187 5.55 -9.29 -0.37
CA THR A 187 6.97 -9.01 -0.47
C THR A 187 7.32 -7.92 0.56
N PRO A 188 8.18 -8.21 1.55
CA PRO A 188 8.55 -7.22 2.56
C PRO A 188 9.21 -5.96 1.95
N PRO A 189 9.21 -4.83 2.67
CA PRO A 189 9.87 -3.61 2.25
C PRO A 189 11.37 -3.86 2.06
N SER A 190 11.95 -3.15 1.10
CA SER A 190 13.38 -3.21 0.77
C SER A 190 14.16 -2.46 1.85
N ASN A 191 14.84 -3.19 2.75
CA ASN A 191 15.72 -2.60 3.78
C ASN A 191 16.89 -1.81 3.18
#